data_AF-A0ABD6B881-F1
#
_entry.id   AF-A0ABD6B881-F1
#
_cell.length_a   1.000
_cell.length_b   1.000
_cell.length_c   1.000
_cell.angle_alpha   90.00
_cell.angle_beta   90.00
_cell.angle_gamma   90.00
#
_symmetry.space_group_name_H-M   'P 1'
#
loop_
_entity.id
_entity.type
_entity.pdbx_description
1 polymer ?
#
loop_
_entity_poly.entity_id
_entity_poly.type
_entity_poly.pdbx_seq_one_letter_code
_entity_poly.pdbx_strand_id
1 'polypeptide(L)'
;MFEWLFPGWTSPGLLTALVVARTLCNLGLTAAIREASESAVAVAAGGALTVATTTLTVGVLRGTFGITASHVESLLQLALLVLAGVVVLREGGTRGRNWAILASAGAVLLYLFSIPLFGEATVAP
;
A
#
# COMPACT_ATOMS: atom_id res chain seq x y z
N MET A 1 12.59 15.88 11.98
CA MET A 1 11.75 15.09 12.92
C MET A 1 11.54 13.65 12.48
N PHE A 2 11.44 13.34 11.17
CA PHE A 2 11.25 11.96 10.67
C PHE A 2 12.55 11.20 10.34
N GLU A 3 13.72 11.79 10.63
CA GLU A 3 15.05 11.17 10.45
C GLU A 3 15.19 9.81 11.15
N TRP A 4 14.53 9.62 12.31
CA TRP A 4 14.56 8.35 13.02
C TRP A 4 13.83 7.22 12.26
N LEU A 5 12.89 7.57 11.37
CA LEU A 5 12.07 6.65 10.60
C LEU A 5 12.72 6.33 9.24
N PHE A 6 13.26 7.34 8.56
CA PHE A 6 13.97 7.21 7.28
C PHE A 6 15.35 7.90 7.36
N PRO A 7 16.32 7.28 8.05
CA PRO A 7 17.65 7.86 8.21
C PRO A 7 18.38 7.91 6.87
N GLY A 8 19.13 8.98 6.62
CA GLY A 8 19.98 9.11 5.43
C GLY A 8 19.27 9.61 4.17
N TRP A 9 17.96 9.84 4.23
CA TRP A 9 17.21 10.42 3.11
C TRP A 9 17.24 11.95 3.13
N THR A 10 17.36 12.56 1.95
CA THR A 10 17.39 14.02 1.78
C THR A 10 16.13 14.72 2.31
N SER A 11 14.97 14.05 2.27
CA SER A 11 13.72 14.58 2.82
C SER A 11 12.86 13.48 3.46
N PRO A 12 13.13 13.14 4.73
CA PRO A 12 12.39 12.08 5.44
C PRO A 12 10.92 12.44 5.67
N GLY A 13 10.60 13.74 5.71
CA GLY A 13 9.22 14.22 5.81
C GLY A 13 8.39 13.88 4.58
N LEU A 14 8.95 14.01 3.38
CA LEU A 14 8.26 13.64 2.14
C LEU A 14 8.03 12.12 2.05
N LEU A 15 9.00 11.30 2.46
CA LEU A 15 8.82 9.85 2.52
C LEU A 15 7.74 9.45 3.52
N THR A 16 7.71 10.11 4.68
CA THR A 16 6.65 9.87 5.66
C THR A 16 5.28 10.22 5.09
N ALA A 17 5.16 11.38 4.42
CA ALA A 17 3.92 11.77 3.76
C ALA A 17 3.50 10.76 2.68
N LEU A 18 4.45 10.27 1.88
CA LEU A 18 4.21 9.25 0.86
C LEU A 18 3.71 7.93 1.49
N VAL A 19 4.38 7.43 2.52
CA VAL A 19 3.99 6.21 3.23
C VAL A 19 2.62 6.37 3.84
N VAL A 20 2.35 7.49 4.52
CA VAL A 20 1.04 7.77 5.11
C VAL A 20 -0.05 7.81 4.03
N ALA A 21 0.17 8.53 2.93
CA ALA A 21 -0.78 8.59 1.83
C ALA A 21 -1.07 7.19 1.26
N ARG A 22 -0.04 6.37 1.08
CA ARG A 22 -0.17 5.00 0.58
C ARG A 22 -0.94 4.11 1.55
N THR A 23 -0.63 4.18 2.84
CA THR A 23 -1.35 3.45 3.88
C THR A 23 -2.82 3.87 3.92
N LEU A 24 -3.14 5.16 3.76
CA LEU A 24 -4.52 5.64 3.68
C LEU A 24 -5.25 5.09 2.45
N CYS A 25 -4.61 5.02 1.28
CA CYS A 25 -5.20 4.37 0.11
C CYS A 25 -5.49 2.88 0.37
N ASN A 26 -4.56 2.15 0.98
CA ASN A 26 -4.71 0.72 1.29
C ASN A 26 -5.81 0.49 2.36
N LEU A 27 -5.90 1.37 3.35
CA LEU A 27 -7.02 1.37 4.30
C LEU A 27 -8.35 1.66 3.61
N GLY A 28 -8.37 2.58 2.64
CA GLY A 28 -9.54 2.85 1.81
C GLY A 28 -10.01 1.62 1.03
N LEU A 29 -9.08 0.87 0.43
CA LEU A 29 -9.38 -0.41 -0.23
C LEU A 29 -9.92 -1.46 0.75
N THR A 30 -9.33 -1.56 1.92
CA THR A 30 -9.78 -2.49 2.98
C THR A 30 -11.16 -2.13 3.51
N ALA A 31 -11.43 -0.83 3.68
CA ALA A 31 -12.76 -0.33 4.05
C ALA A 31 -13.79 -0.64 2.97
N ALA A 32 -13.43 -0.48 1.69
CA ALA A 32 -14.31 -0.83 0.58
C ALA A 32 -14.60 -2.35 0.52
N ILE A 33 -13.61 -3.20 0.80
CA ILE A 33 -13.82 -4.66 0.96
C ILE A 33 -14.82 -4.94 2.08
N ARG A 34 -14.65 -4.30 3.24
CA ARG A 34 -15.53 -4.47 4.40
C ARG A 34 -16.96 -3.97 4.14
N GLU A 35 -17.12 -2.85 3.44
CA GLU A 35 -18.45 -2.32 3.09
C GLU A 35 -19.14 -3.22 2.07
N ALA A 36 -18.38 -3.83 1.15
CA ALA A 36 -18.92 -4.67 0.10
C ALA A 36 -19.16 -6.13 0.53
N SER A 37 -18.46 -6.67 1.53
CA SER A 37 -18.55 -8.09 1.89
C SER A 37 -18.77 -8.35 3.37
N GLU A 38 -19.67 -9.28 3.67
CA GLU A 38 -19.87 -9.84 5.01
C GLU A 38 -18.82 -10.90 5.38
N SER A 39 -17.98 -11.32 4.44
CA SER A 39 -16.95 -12.33 4.66
C SER A 39 -15.83 -11.79 5.56
N ALA A 40 -15.80 -12.26 6.81
CA ALA A 40 -14.74 -11.96 7.76
C ALA A 40 -13.34 -12.33 7.20
N VAL A 41 -13.26 -13.37 6.38
CA VAL A 41 -12.00 -13.81 5.75
C VAL A 41 -11.51 -12.79 4.72
N ALA A 42 -12.40 -12.25 3.89
CA ALA A 42 -12.03 -11.24 2.89
C ALA A 42 -11.53 -9.95 3.56
N VAL A 43 -12.20 -9.51 4.63
CA VAL A 43 -11.79 -8.33 5.41
C VAL A 43 -10.47 -8.56 6.11
N ALA A 44 -10.28 -9.74 6.73
CA ALA A 44 -9.02 -10.10 7.38
C ALA A 44 -7.87 -10.16 6.37
N ALA A 45 -8.09 -10.72 5.19
CA ALA A 45 -7.09 -10.77 4.11
C ALA A 45 -6.72 -9.35 3.63
N GLY A 46 -7.69 -8.47 3.38
CA GLY A 46 -7.44 -7.07 3.01
C GLY A 46 -6.65 -6.30 4.08
N GLY A 47 -7.02 -6.48 5.35
CA GLY A 47 -6.31 -5.90 6.48
C GLY A 47 -4.87 -6.41 6.58
N ALA A 48 -4.66 -7.72 6.46
CA ALA A 48 -3.33 -8.33 6.49
C ALA A 48 -2.44 -7.81 5.35
N LEU A 49 -2.99 -7.72 4.12
CA LEU A 49 -2.28 -7.15 2.97
C LEU A 49 -1.91 -5.68 3.19
N THR A 50 -2.81 -4.87 3.77
CA THR A 50 -2.53 -3.46 4.10
C THR A 50 -1.40 -3.31 5.11
N VAL A 51 -1.39 -4.13 6.17
CA VAL A 51 -0.33 -4.12 7.18
C VAL A 51 1.01 -4.59 6.57
N ALA A 52 0.99 -5.68 5.81
CA ALA A 52 2.20 -6.25 5.21
C ALA A 52 2.83 -5.29 4.18
N THR A 53 2.04 -4.72 3.27
CA THR A 53 2.51 -3.72 2.28
C THR A 53 3.09 -2.48 2.96
N THR A 54 2.43 -1.95 3.98
CA THR A 54 2.93 -0.78 4.74
C THR A 54 4.26 -1.11 5.42
N THR A 55 4.34 -2.27 6.09
CA THR A 55 5.55 -2.69 6.81
C THR A 55 6.73 -2.88 5.87
N LEU A 56 6.50 -3.55 4.72
CA LEU A 56 7.54 -3.75 3.70
C LEU A 56 7.96 -2.42 3.07
N THR A 57 7.02 -1.52 2.75
CA THR A 57 7.34 -0.19 2.21
C THR A 57 8.26 0.58 3.16
N VAL A 58 7.93 0.63 4.45
CA VAL A 58 8.76 1.30 5.45
C VAL A 58 10.13 0.63 5.56
N GLY A 59 10.17 -0.70 5.64
CA GLY A 59 11.43 -1.44 5.81
C GLY A 59 12.36 -1.34 4.59
N VAL A 60 11.81 -1.34 3.37
CA VAL A 60 12.58 -1.11 2.13
C VAL A 60 13.11 0.31 2.11
N LEU A 61 12.26 1.33 2.32
CA LEU A 61 12.70 2.73 2.31
C LEU A 61 13.71 3.05 3.42
N ARG A 62 13.62 2.36 4.56
CA ARG A 62 14.61 2.49 5.64
C ARG A 62 15.95 1.81 5.31
N GLY A 63 16.05 1.05 4.23
CA GLY A 63 17.24 0.24 3.88
C GLY A 63 17.37 -1.05 4.69
N THR A 64 16.36 -1.42 5.49
CA THR A 64 16.35 -2.67 6.28
C THR A 64 16.10 -3.90 5.41
N PHE A 65 15.40 -3.73 4.29
CA PHE A 65 15.10 -4.82 3.37
C PHE A 65 15.62 -4.54 1.96
N GLY A 66 16.21 -5.57 1.33
CA GLY A 66 16.76 -5.48 -0.02
C GLY A 66 15.73 -5.66 -1.14
N ILE A 67 16.23 -5.74 -2.37
CA ILE A 67 15.43 -5.74 -3.60
C ILE A 67 14.39 -6.87 -3.68
N THR A 68 14.63 -8.04 -3.08
CA THR A 68 13.63 -9.11 -3.04
C THR A 68 12.36 -8.67 -2.30
N ALA A 69 12.51 -7.90 -1.21
CA ALA A 69 11.38 -7.43 -0.43
C ALA A 69 10.55 -6.37 -1.16
N SER A 70 11.18 -5.54 -2.01
CA SER A 70 10.44 -4.59 -2.85
C SER A 70 9.58 -5.31 -3.89
N HIS A 71 10.07 -6.41 -4.47
CA HIS A 71 9.25 -7.25 -5.37
C HIS A 71 8.09 -7.94 -4.64
N VAL A 72 8.32 -8.41 -3.40
CA VAL A 72 7.24 -8.98 -2.58
C VAL A 72 6.20 -7.90 -2.27
N GLU A 73 6.62 -6.69 -1.93
CA GLU A 73 5.72 -5.55 -1.69
C GLU A 73 4.84 -5.29 -2.92
N SER A 74 5.41 -5.29 -4.12
CA SER A 74 4.68 -5.16 -5.39
C SER A 74 3.60 -6.22 -5.56
N LEU A 75 3.93 -7.49 -5.28
CA LEU A 75 2.97 -8.59 -5.38
C LEU A 75 1.83 -8.44 -4.36
N LEU A 76 2.14 -8.01 -3.13
CA LEU A 76 1.11 -7.79 -2.11
C LEU A 76 0.21 -6.59 -2.44
N GLN A 77 0.76 -5.52 -2.99
CA GLN A 77 -0.01 -4.36 -3.44
C GLN A 77 -0.97 -4.75 -4.59
N LEU A 78 -0.49 -5.54 -5.55
CA LEU A 78 -1.32 -6.10 -6.61
C LEU A 78 -2.40 -7.03 -6.06
N ALA A 79 -2.06 -7.91 -5.11
CA ALA A 79 -3.02 -8.80 -4.48
C ALA A 79 -4.15 -8.02 -3.77
N LEU A 80 -3.82 -6.93 -3.07
CA LEU A 80 -4.81 -6.06 -2.43
C LEU A 80 -5.74 -5.40 -3.45
N LEU A 81 -5.19 -4.87 -4.55
CA LEU A 81 -5.97 -4.26 -5.63
C LEU A 81 -6.92 -5.28 -6.29
N VAL A 82 -6.42 -6.48 -6.58
CA VAL A 82 -7.23 -7.55 -7.18
C VAL A 82 -8.32 -7.99 -6.22
N LEU A 83 -7.99 -8.21 -4.94
CA LEU A 83 -8.97 -8.61 -3.93
C LEU A 83 -10.08 -7.55 -3.79
N ALA A 84 -9.70 -6.28 -3.64
CA ALA A 84 -10.65 -5.18 -3.53
C ALA A 84 -11.54 -5.09 -4.78
N GLY A 85 -10.94 -5.19 -5.97
CA GLY A 85 -11.67 -5.20 -7.24
C GLY A 85 -12.68 -6.35 -7.33
N VAL A 86 -12.25 -7.58 -7.03
CA VAL A 86 -13.11 -8.77 -7.10
C VAL A 86 -14.29 -8.66 -6.13
N VAL A 87 -14.03 -8.27 -4.88
CA VAL A 87 -15.07 -8.16 -3.85
C VAL A 87 -16.07 -7.06 -4.21
N VAL A 88 -15.58 -5.87 -4.53
CA VAL A 88 -16.43 -4.71 -4.79
C VAL A 88 -17.22 -4.86 -6.10
N LEU A 89 -16.68 -5.53 -7.12
CA LEU A 89 -17.42 -5.80 -8.36
C LEU A 89 -18.53 -6.84 -8.19
N ARG A 90 -18.39 -7.77 -7.24
CA ARG A 90 -19.38 -8.83 -7.01
C ARG A 90 -20.51 -8.38 -6.09
N GLU A 91 -20.17 -7.69 -5.02
CA GLU A 91 -21.10 -7.45 -3.89
C GLU A 91 -21.28 -5.95 -3.58
N GLY A 92 -20.48 -5.07 -4.19
CA GLY A 92 -20.45 -3.65 -3.85
C GLY A 92 -21.59 -2.80 -4.45
N GLY A 93 -22.16 -1.93 -3.62
CA GLY A 93 -23.03 -0.84 -4.07
C GLY A 93 -22.26 0.28 -4.79
N THR A 94 -22.98 1.20 -5.43
CA THR A 94 -22.41 2.33 -6.19
C THR A 94 -21.45 3.21 -5.37
N ARG A 95 -21.72 3.41 -4.08
CA ARG A 95 -20.86 4.22 -3.18
C ARG A 95 -19.53 3.51 -2.89
N GLY A 96 -19.56 2.25 -2.46
CA GLY A 96 -18.36 1.44 -2.22
C GLY A 96 -17.52 1.27 -3.49
N ARG A 97 -18.16 1.15 -4.65
CA ARG A 97 -17.48 1.09 -5.95
C ARG A 97 -16.71 2.36 -6.29
N ASN A 98 -17.30 3.54 -6.09
CA ASN A 98 -16.61 4.80 -6.35
C ASN A 98 -15.40 5.00 -5.42
N TRP A 99 -15.54 4.64 -4.14
CA TRP A 99 -14.43 4.68 -3.19
C TRP A 99 -13.31 3.71 -3.57
N ALA A 100 -13.64 2.47 -3.95
CA ALA A 100 -12.65 1.50 -4.40
C ALA A 100 -11.89 1.98 -5.64
N ILE A 101 -12.57 2.62 -6.61
CA ILE A 101 -11.94 3.19 -7.79
C ILE A 101 -10.96 4.31 -7.41
N LEU A 102 -11.40 5.27 -6.58
CA LEU A 102 -10.54 6.38 -6.14
C LEU A 102 -9.33 5.88 -5.35
N ALA A 103 -9.54 4.96 -4.40
CA ALA A 103 -8.47 4.37 -3.60
C ALA A 103 -7.51 3.55 -4.47
N SER A 104 -8.01 2.82 -5.47
CA SER A 104 -7.18 2.07 -6.42
C SER A 104 -6.33 3.00 -7.28
N ALA A 105 -6.92 4.06 -7.83
CA ALA A 105 -6.19 5.04 -8.62
C ALA A 105 -5.07 5.70 -7.80
N GLY A 106 -5.37 6.11 -6.57
CA GLY A 106 -4.38 6.67 -5.64
C GLY A 106 -3.27 5.65 -5.32
N ALA A 107 -3.63 4.41 -4.98
CA ALA A 107 -2.67 3.36 -4.68
C ALA A 107 -1.73 3.06 -5.86
N VAL A 108 -2.26 2.98 -7.08
CA VAL A 108 -1.46 2.75 -8.29
C VAL A 108 -0.51 3.91 -8.56
N LEU A 109 -0.99 5.15 -8.48
CA LEU A 109 -0.14 6.33 -8.70
C LEU A 109 1.00 6.41 -7.67
N LEU A 110 0.67 6.21 -6.39
CA LEU A 110 1.66 6.22 -5.32
C LEU A 110 2.64 5.05 -5.45
N TYR A 111 2.18 3.89 -5.92
CA TYR A 111 3.04 2.74 -6.20
C TYR A 111 4.05 3.05 -7.30
N LEU A 112 3.60 3.59 -8.44
CA LEU A 112 4.47 3.97 -9.55
C LEU A 112 5.52 5.01 -9.11
N PHE A 113 5.14 5.96 -8.26
CA PHE A 113 6.06 6.93 -7.67
C PHE A 113 7.06 6.29 -6.69
N SER A 114 6.70 5.16 -6.07
CA SER A 114 7.57 4.44 -5.12
C SER A 114 8.64 3.60 -5.82
N ILE A 115 8.45 3.23 -7.09
CA ILE A 115 9.41 2.39 -7.86
C ILE A 115 10.82 3.00 -7.89
N PRO A 116 11.04 4.27 -8.32
CA PRO A 116 12.38 4.86 -8.32
C PRO A 116 12.97 4.95 -6.90
N LEU A 117 12.14 5.23 -5.89
CA LEU A 117 12.56 5.33 -4.49
C LEU A 117 13.03 3.97 -3.94
N PHE A 118 12.36 2.87 -4.30
CA PHE A 118 12.81 1.52 -3.95
C PHE A 118 14.13 1.17 -4.66
N GLY A 119 14.33 1.67 -5.89
CA GLY A 119 15.61 1.60 -6.58
C GLY A 119 16.72 2.26 -5.77
N GLU A 120 16.55 3.53 -5.39
CA GLU A 120 17.55 4.25 -4.58
C GLU A 120 17.82 3.56 -3.23
N ALA A 121 16.77 3.12 -2.55
CA ALA A 121 16.88 2.45 -1.25
C ALA A 121 17.65 1.12 -1.29
N THR A 122 17.64 0.42 -2.43
CA THR A 122 18.25 -0.91 -2.57
C THR A 122 19.67 -0.85 -3.14
N VAL A 123 20.12 0.33 -3.57
CA VAL A 123 21.47 0.59 -4.10
C VAL A 123 22.32 1.40 -3.11
N ALA A 124 21.68 2.11 -2.17
CA ALA A 124 22.37 2.78 -1.06
C ALA A 124 23.10 1.73 -0.19
N PRO A 125 24.43 1.86 0.00
CA PRO A 125 25.27 0.88 0.71
C PRO A 125 25.07 0.87 2.23
#